data_AF-A0A9Q8T9F9-F1
#
_entry.id   AF-A0A9Q8T9F9-F1
#
_cell.length_a   1.000
_cell.length_b   1.000
_cell.length_c   1.000
_cell.angle_alpha   90.00
_cell.angle_beta   90.00
_cell.angle_gamma   90.00
#
_symmetry.space_group_name_H-M   'P 1'
#
loop_
_entity.id
_entity.type
_entity.pdbx_description
1 polymer ?
#
loop_
_entity_poly.entity_id
_entity_poly.type
_entity_poly.pdbx_seq_one_letter_code
_entity_poly.pdbx_strand_id
1 'polypeptide(L)'
;MSYRGAAKNPLIVLSDGVWTGREANSESNVQRLANLVWGDSGLPKDDDFAHLHPTGKAHYVNSVPVGSTHVIHGLNVQDIEQQCIDTYEYLVHGYTPQETEIWMFGVSKGAFIVRSVAGMINNCGIAKPVYGLNGDVDVDKTHQLCQEVYRIYRCSSEANMPKSEQSRIFRRKHSWALIGDGDVVESPIRFMGLFDSVGERGIPEFAGAVGVDWPKLHDHHVSSVVSEVYHAVSLHDRLYAYQPCLISRDTEYGPSYGITERWFPGTHYDICRQSFKIVRGVLPQRLESLLPAWAWSSKAIKPNEVLSDLVFKWMLECIDAHDPSGLVIPKNTLYHELDGLKYSILDGKNTGDGDVYNHILQFAPFGRYFDLVLSTAFGKWQDNQLYKMLFACRPRLVPEFNASVYNYRGPDPNLDGRIIQKLANLPSSSTAPEKQPETRYPSTSYDGWLLRR
;
A
#
# COMPACT_ATOMS: atom_id res chain seq x y z
N MET A 1 2.70 27.88 -1.96
CA MET A 1 2.75 26.99 -3.13
C MET A 1 3.99 27.35 -3.92
N SER A 2 4.90 26.40 -4.14
CA SER A 2 5.98 26.57 -5.11
C SER A 2 5.39 26.80 -6.50
N TYR A 3 6.07 27.58 -7.33
CA TYR A 3 5.62 27.92 -8.68
C TYR A 3 5.32 26.64 -9.48
N ARG A 4 4.08 26.51 -9.97
CA ARG A 4 3.62 25.40 -10.81
C ARG A 4 3.98 25.73 -12.25
N GLY A 5 4.73 24.86 -12.92
CA GLY A 5 4.88 24.88 -14.38
C GLY A 5 3.53 24.68 -15.09
N ALA A 6 3.55 24.57 -16.43
CA ALA A 6 2.34 24.25 -17.19
C ALA A 6 1.70 22.92 -16.71
N ALA A 7 0.38 22.79 -16.83
CA ALA A 7 -0.30 21.52 -16.54
C ALA A 7 0.16 20.44 -17.54
N LYS A 8 0.45 19.24 -17.03
CA LYS A 8 0.96 18.10 -17.78
C LYS A 8 -0.05 16.95 -17.78
N ASN A 9 0.03 16.09 -18.78
CA ASN A 9 -0.81 14.91 -18.87
C ASN A 9 -0.36 13.87 -17.80
N PRO A 10 -1.28 13.37 -16.96
CA PRO A 10 -0.91 12.41 -15.93
C PRO A 10 -0.70 11.02 -16.51
N LEU A 11 0.40 10.38 -16.11
CA LEU A 11 0.66 8.96 -16.27
C LEU A 11 0.50 8.29 -14.91
N ILE A 12 -0.53 7.47 -14.76
CA ILE A 12 -1.04 7.05 -13.44
C ILE A 12 -0.68 5.58 -13.19
N VAL A 13 -0.09 5.30 -12.05
CA VAL A 13 0.18 3.94 -11.55
C VAL A 13 -0.66 3.71 -10.30
N LEU A 14 -1.43 2.62 -10.28
CA LEU A 14 -2.26 2.22 -9.16
C LEU A 14 -1.90 0.77 -8.81
N SER A 15 -1.28 0.53 -7.66
CA SER A 15 -0.84 -0.81 -7.26
C SER A 15 -1.54 -1.26 -5.98
N ASP A 16 -2.26 -2.37 -6.07
CA ASP A 16 -3.02 -2.88 -4.93
C ASP A 16 -2.17 -3.77 -3.99
N GLY A 17 -2.67 -3.97 -2.78
CA GLY A 17 -2.07 -4.81 -1.76
C GLY A 17 -2.22 -6.30 -2.02
N VAL A 18 -1.87 -7.09 -1.01
CA VAL A 18 -2.25 -8.51 -0.98
C VAL A 18 -3.67 -8.60 -0.43
N TRP A 19 -4.37 -9.69 -0.75
CA TRP A 19 -5.70 -10.02 -0.22
C TRP A 19 -6.87 -9.17 -0.70
N THR A 20 -6.64 -8.36 -1.74
CA THR A 20 -7.65 -7.58 -2.47
C THR A 20 -8.14 -8.35 -3.71
N GLY A 21 -9.24 -7.94 -4.33
CA GLY A 21 -9.78 -8.54 -5.56
C GLY A 21 -11.02 -9.43 -5.42
N ARG A 22 -11.43 -10.03 -6.55
CA ARG A 22 -12.75 -10.70 -6.73
C ARG A 22 -12.97 -11.87 -5.77
N GLU A 23 -11.92 -12.65 -5.48
CA GLU A 23 -12.01 -13.81 -4.58
C GLU A 23 -12.35 -13.44 -3.12
N ALA A 24 -11.99 -12.22 -2.70
CA ALA A 24 -12.28 -11.71 -1.36
C ALA A 24 -13.60 -10.91 -1.28
N ASN A 25 -14.23 -10.62 -2.43
CA ASN A 25 -15.34 -9.66 -2.54
C ASN A 25 -15.07 -8.36 -1.77
N SER A 26 -13.81 -7.91 -1.83
CA SER A 26 -13.30 -6.74 -1.12
C SER A 26 -12.83 -5.71 -2.12
N GLU A 27 -13.21 -4.46 -1.91
CA GLU A 27 -12.74 -3.32 -2.70
C GLU A 27 -11.77 -2.49 -1.86
N SER A 28 -10.51 -2.40 -2.30
CA SER A 28 -9.50 -1.59 -1.62
C SER A 28 -9.67 -0.10 -1.91
N ASN A 29 -9.04 0.75 -1.10
CA ASN A 29 -9.02 2.19 -1.37
C ASN A 29 -8.31 2.54 -2.70
N VAL A 30 -7.33 1.74 -3.15
CA VAL A 30 -6.67 1.94 -4.45
C VAL A 30 -7.54 1.44 -5.60
N GLN A 31 -8.31 0.36 -5.41
CA GLN A 31 -9.29 -0.10 -6.39
C GLN A 31 -10.41 0.92 -6.58
N ARG A 32 -10.92 1.51 -5.48
CA ARG A 32 -11.88 2.64 -5.55
C ARG A 32 -11.30 3.82 -6.33
N LEU A 33 -10.04 4.17 -6.06
CA LEU A 33 -9.35 5.22 -6.80
C LEU A 33 -9.24 4.89 -8.30
N ALA A 34 -8.90 3.65 -8.63
CA ALA A 34 -8.83 3.17 -10.00
C ALA A 34 -10.20 3.25 -10.70
N ASN A 35 -11.30 2.90 -10.01
CA ASN A 35 -12.66 3.07 -10.52
C ASN A 35 -12.97 4.55 -10.86
N LEU A 36 -12.53 5.50 -10.03
CA LEU A 36 -12.69 6.93 -10.33
C LEU A 36 -11.86 7.37 -11.55
N VAL A 37 -10.65 6.83 -11.72
CA VAL A 37 -9.77 7.13 -12.87
C VAL A 37 -10.30 6.55 -14.18
N TRP A 38 -10.86 5.34 -14.13
CA TRP A 38 -11.49 4.67 -15.27
C TRP A 38 -12.82 5.30 -15.67
N GLY A 39 -13.59 5.82 -14.71
CA GLY A 39 -14.90 6.41 -14.94
C GLY A 39 -15.81 5.49 -15.74
N ASP A 40 -16.42 6.01 -16.80
CA ASP A 40 -17.37 5.28 -17.66
C ASP A 40 -16.76 4.08 -18.39
N SER A 41 -15.42 4.03 -18.55
CA SER A 41 -14.76 2.87 -19.14
C SER A 41 -14.86 1.64 -18.26
N GLY A 42 -14.97 1.83 -16.94
CA GLY A 42 -15.05 0.78 -15.93
C GLY A 42 -13.74 0.01 -15.77
N LEU A 43 -13.23 -0.11 -14.55
CA LEU A 43 -12.08 -0.97 -14.28
C LEU A 43 -12.47 -2.43 -14.61
N PRO A 44 -11.66 -3.17 -15.41
CA PRO A 44 -11.89 -4.58 -15.62
C PRO A 44 -12.00 -5.35 -14.31
N LYS A 45 -12.84 -6.39 -14.31
CA LYS A 45 -13.12 -7.24 -13.14
C LYS A 45 -12.62 -8.67 -13.32
N ASP A 46 -11.81 -8.89 -14.36
CA ASP A 46 -11.07 -10.13 -14.54
C ASP A 46 -9.87 -10.18 -13.60
N ASP A 47 -9.22 -11.34 -13.56
CA ASP A 47 -8.13 -11.64 -12.64
C ASP A 47 -6.75 -11.45 -13.32
N ASP A 48 -6.67 -10.66 -14.40
CA ASP A 48 -5.40 -10.35 -15.04
C ASP A 48 -4.48 -9.62 -14.07
N PHE A 49 -3.17 -9.82 -14.24
CA PHE A 49 -2.12 -9.29 -13.37
C PHE A 49 -2.13 -7.76 -13.29
N ALA A 50 -2.49 -7.13 -14.41
CA ALA A 50 -2.61 -5.69 -14.51
C ALA A 50 -3.58 -5.30 -15.64
N HIS A 51 -4.13 -4.09 -15.56
CA HIS A 51 -4.98 -3.51 -16.59
C HIS A 51 -4.43 -2.17 -17.03
N LEU A 52 -4.42 -1.94 -18.34
CA LEU A 52 -4.12 -0.64 -18.93
C LEU A 52 -5.44 0.07 -19.25
N HIS A 53 -5.55 1.33 -18.83
CA HIS A 53 -6.68 2.17 -19.18
C HIS A 53 -6.77 2.32 -20.71
N PRO A 54 -7.96 2.37 -21.35
CA PRO A 54 -8.10 2.42 -22.80
C PRO A 54 -7.34 3.56 -23.50
N THR A 55 -7.11 4.67 -22.79
CA THR A 55 -6.34 5.82 -23.30
C THR A 55 -4.83 5.72 -23.06
N GLY A 56 -4.35 4.65 -22.42
CA GLY A 56 -2.95 4.49 -21.97
C GLY A 56 -2.58 5.31 -20.73
N LYS A 57 -3.46 6.19 -20.22
CA LYS A 57 -3.14 7.13 -19.14
C LYS A 57 -2.93 6.51 -17.74
N ALA A 58 -3.40 5.28 -17.52
CA ALA A 58 -3.30 4.63 -16.22
C ALA A 58 -3.01 3.14 -16.33
N HIS A 59 -2.18 2.62 -15.42
CA HIS A 59 -1.84 1.23 -15.26
C HIS A 59 -2.21 0.77 -13.84
N TYR A 60 -3.12 -0.21 -13.76
CA TYR A 60 -3.58 -0.79 -12.50
C TYR A 60 -2.95 -2.17 -12.31
N VAL A 61 -2.20 -2.36 -11.23
CA VAL A 61 -1.57 -3.63 -10.87
C VAL A 61 -2.43 -4.32 -9.82
N ASN A 62 -2.91 -5.52 -10.15
CA ASN A 62 -3.80 -6.28 -9.30
C ASN A 62 -3.06 -7.03 -8.17
N SER A 63 -3.83 -7.41 -7.17
CA SER A 63 -3.50 -8.38 -6.13
C SER A 63 -3.32 -9.77 -6.74
N VAL A 64 -2.22 -10.46 -6.41
CA VAL A 64 -1.76 -11.84 -6.76
C VAL A 64 -2.64 -12.65 -7.76
N PRO A 65 -2.05 -13.22 -8.84
CA PRO A 65 -2.76 -13.89 -9.93
C PRO A 65 -3.60 -15.12 -9.55
N VAL A 66 -4.57 -15.42 -10.42
CA VAL A 66 -5.48 -16.57 -10.40
C VAL A 66 -4.73 -17.92 -10.31
N GLY A 67 -5.24 -18.84 -9.49
CA GLY A 67 -4.76 -20.23 -9.38
C GLY A 67 -3.95 -20.56 -8.13
N SER A 68 -3.76 -19.62 -7.21
CA SER A 68 -3.02 -19.82 -5.96
C SER A 68 -3.90 -20.44 -4.86
N THR A 69 -4.12 -21.75 -4.92
CA THR A 69 -4.88 -22.51 -3.90
C THR A 69 -4.05 -22.82 -2.65
N HIS A 70 -3.52 -21.83 -1.92
CA HIS A 70 -2.77 -22.15 -0.70
C HIS A 70 -2.99 -21.18 0.47
N VAL A 71 -3.16 -21.82 1.63
CA VAL A 71 -3.31 -21.27 2.98
C VAL A 71 -2.12 -20.37 3.30
N ILE A 72 -2.36 -19.10 3.62
CA ILE A 72 -1.34 -18.12 4.08
C ILE A 72 -0.07 -18.14 3.19
N HIS A 73 -0.23 -18.04 1.87
CA HIS A 73 0.91 -17.60 1.08
C HIS A 73 1.04 -16.08 1.25
N GLY A 74 2.14 -15.68 1.89
CA GLY A 74 2.62 -14.31 1.84
C GLY A 74 2.94 -13.90 0.40
N LEU A 75 3.45 -12.69 0.28
CA LEU A 75 4.02 -12.17 -0.97
C LEU A 75 4.95 -13.19 -1.63
N ASN A 76 5.00 -13.21 -2.97
CA ASN A 76 5.99 -13.93 -3.75
C ASN A 76 6.99 -12.90 -4.34
N VAL A 77 8.30 -13.04 -4.08
CA VAL A 77 9.34 -12.08 -4.50
C VAL A 77 9.37 -11.99 -6.02
N GLN A 78 9.19 -13.13 -6.70
CA GLN A 78 9.21 -13.19 -8.17
C GLN A 78 8.07 -12.35 -8.75
N ASP A 79 6.90 -12.37 -8.11
CA ASP A 79 5.74 -11.58 -8.54
C ASP A 79 5.98 -10.08 -8.28
N ILE A 80 6.64 -9.71 -7.17
CA ILE A 80 6.97 -8.31 -6.87
C ILE A 80 8.00 -7.76 -7.87
N GLU A 81 9.01 -8.55 -8.20
CA GLU A 81 10.02 -8.19 -9.20
C GLU A 81 9.36 -7.91 -10.55
N GLN A 82 8.55 -8.84 -11.04
CA GLN A 82 7.84 -8.67 -12.30
C GLN A 82 6.93 -7.44 -12.27
N GLN A 83 6.16 -7.24 -11.19
CA GLN A 83 5.29 -6.07 -11.04
C GLN A 83 6.08 -4.75 -11.02
N CYS A 84 7.28 -4.70 -10.43
CA CYS A 84 8.13 -3.51 -10.49
C CYS A 84 8.64 -3.26 -11.92
N ILE A 85 9.06 -4.31 -12.63
CA ILE A 85 9.55 -4.21 -14.02
C ILE A 85 8.42 -3.74 -14.94
N ASP A 86 7.26 -4.39 -14.90
CA ASP A 86 6.10 -4.05 -15.74
C ASP A 86 5.59 -2.64 -15.47
N THR A 87 5.54 -2.23 -14.19
CA THR A 87 5.16 -0.87 -13.82
C THR A 87 6.16 0.16 -14.34
N TYR A 88 7.46 -0.13 -14.27
CA TYR A 88 8.48 0.77 -14.81
C TYR A 88 8.44 0.81 -16.35
N GLU A 89 8.24 -0.33 -17.00
CA GLU A 89 8.11 -0.43 -18.47
C GLU A 89 6.89 0.36 -18.98
N TYR A 90 5.75 0.30 -18.27
CA TYR A 90 4.61 1.18 -18.53
C TYR A 90 5.00 2.67 -18.55
N LEU A 91 5.82 3.10 -17.58
CA LEU A 91 6.33 4.47 -17.53
C LEU A 91 7.28 4.77 -18.71
N VAL A 92 8.14 3.82 -19.09
CA VAL A 92 9.06 3.96 -20.23
C VAL A 92 8.29 4.21 -21.53
N HIS A 93 7.18 3.52 -21.75
CA HIS A 93 6.35 3.72 -22.95
C HIS A 93 5.50 4.99 -22.92
N GLY A 94 5.05 5.43 -21.74
CA GLY A 94 4.12 6.56 -21.63
C GLY A 94 4.75 7.91 -21.32
N TYR A 95 5.97 7.95 -20.76
CA TYR A 95 6.56 9.17 -20.25
C TYR A 95 7.25 10.00 -21.35
N THR A 96 6.77 11.23 -21.51
CA THR A 96 7.37 12.27 -22.34
C THR A 96 7.79 13.46 -21.47
N PRO A 97 9.08 13.83 -21.44
CA PRO A 97 9.55 14.99 -20.68
C PRO A 97 8.77 16.26 -21.01
N GLN A 98 8.57 17.11 -20.00
CA GLN A 98 7.79 18.37 -20.09
C GLN A 98 6.30 18.24 -20.44
N GLU A 99 5.85 17.14 -21.05
CA GLU A 99 4.45 16.92 -21.43
C GLU A 99 3.67 16.06 -20.43
N THR A 100 4.36 15.14 -19.75
CA THR A 100 3.76 14.19 -18.82
C THR A 100 4.31 14.33 -17.41
N GLU A 101 3.50 13.95 -16.43
CA GLU A 101 3.90 13.81 -15.04
C GLU A 101 3.35 12.52 -14.44
N ILE A 102 4.08 11.93 -13.50
CA ILE A 102 3.74 10.61 -12.96
C ILE A 102 2.97 10.78 -11.64
N TRP A 103 1.89 10.02 -11.52
CA TRP A 103 1.07 9.91 -10.32
C TRP A 103 1.04 8.44 -9.88
N MET A 104 1.50 8.13 -8.67
CA MET A 104 1.61 6.74 -8.20
C MET A 104 0.82 6.54 -6.92
N PHE A 105 0.12 5.42 -6.83
CA PHE A 105 -0.68 5.06 -5.67
C PHE A 105 -0.44 3.61 -5.28
N GLY A 106 -0.29 3.35 -3.99
CA GLY A 106 0.02 2.03 -3.48
C GLY A 106 -0.63 1.71 -2.15
N VAL A 107 -1.20 0.51 -2.01
CA VAL A 107 -1.68 -0.07 -0.75
C VAL A 107 -0.72 -1.18 -0.32
N SER A 108 -0.22 -1.18 0.91
CA SER A 108 0.54 -2.33 1.48
C SER A 108 1.70 -2.80 0.56
N LYS A 109 1.60 -3.99 -0.06
CA LYS A 109 2.49 -4.47 -1.13
C LYS A 109 2.61 -3.47 -2.30
N GLY A 110 1.50 -2.94 -2.78
CA GLY A 110 1.50 -1.96 -3.85
C GLY A 110 2.26 -0.68 -3.45
N ALA A 111 2.22 -0.30 -2.17
CA ALA A 111 3.05 0.79 -1.66
C ALA A 111 4.55 0.46 -1.75
N PHE A 112 4.95 -0.79 -1.51
CA PHE A 112 6.33 -1.25 -1.75
C PHE A 112 6.72 -1.17 -3.23
N ILE A 113 5.82 -1.57 -4.14
CA ILE A 113 6.06 -1.56 -5.59
C ILE A 113 6.29 -0.13 -6.08
N VAL A 114 5.35 0.79 -5.82
CA VAL A 114 5.50 2.18 -6.31
C VAL A 114 6.71 2.89 -5.70
N ARG A 115 7.08 2.57 -4.46
CA ARG A 115 8.31 3.08 -3.84
C ARG A 115 9.56 2.51 -4.51
N SER A 116 9.54 1.21 -4.83
CA SER A 116 10.65 0.56 -5.54
C SER A 116 10.82 1.12 -6.94
N VAL A 117 9.74 1.36 -7.68
CA VAL A 117 9.78 2.00 -9.00
C VAL A 117 10.29 3.44 -8.91
N ALA A 118 9.93 4.20 -7.86
CA ALA A 118 10.52 5.51 -7.62
C ALA A 118 12.04 5.43 -7.33
N GLY A 119 12.50 4.39 -6.62
CA GLY A 119 13.92 4.10 -6.44
C GLY A 119 14.63 3.71 -7.74
N MET A 120 13.99 2.91 -8.59
CA MET A 120 14.48 2.61 -9.95
C MET A 120 14.65 3.89 -10.78
N ILE A 121 13.69 4.81 -10.71
CA ILE A 121 13.78 6.13 -11.38
C ILE A 121 14.90 6.98 -10.77
N ASN A 122 15.10 6.93 -9.46
CA ASN A 122 16.20 7.62 -8.79
C ASN A 122 17.58 7.13 -9.27
N ASN A 123 17.75 5.81 -9.40
CA ASN A 123 19.01 5.21 -9.84
C ASN A 123 19.23 5.43 -11.34
N CYS A 124 18.26 5.06 -12.14
CA CYS A 124 18.43 4.88 -13.58
C CYS A 124 17.69 5.91 -14.42
N GLY A 125 16.97 6.87 -13.83
CA GLY A 125 16.07 7.76 -14.58
C GLY A 125 14.88 7.01 -15.17
N ILE A 126 14.14 7.67 -16.05
CA ILE A 126 13.12 7.00 -16.87
C ILE A 126 13.77 6.67 -18.21
N ALA A 127 13.96 5.38 -18.47
CA ALA A 127 14.58 4.91 -19.70
C ALA A 127 13.76 5.32 -20.93
N LYS A 128 14.44 5.53 -22.05
CA LYS A 128 13.80 5.72 -23.36
C LYS A 128 13.48 4.34 -23.94
N PRO A 129 12.33 4.17 -24.62
CA PRO A 129 12.05 2.95 -25.38
C PRO A 129 13.19 2.64 -26.36
N VAL A 130 13.50 1.36 -26.55
CA VAL A 130 14.49 0.93 -27.55
C VAL A 130 13.78 0.82 -28.90
N TYR A 131 14.30 1.49 -29.92
CA TYR A 131 13.72 1.47 -31.26
C TYR A 131 14.49 0.52 -32.18
N GLY A 132 13.76 -0.26 -32.97
CA GLY A 132 14.30 -1.13 -34.02
C GLY A 132 14.71 -0.33 -35.27
N LEU A 133 15.28 -1.04 -36.25
CA LEU A 133 15.69 -0.42 -37.53
C LEU A 133 14.51 0.12 -38.36
N ASN A 134 13.31 -0.41 -38.13
CA ASN A 134 12.06 0.02 -38.74
C ASN A 134 11.47 1.29 -38.08
N GLY A 135 12.05 1.77 -36.98
CA GLY A 135 11.52 2.92 -36.23
C GLY A 135 10.40 2.59 -35.24
N ASP A 136 9.96 1.32 -35.19
CA ASP A 136 9.01 0.84 -34.17
C ASP A 136 9.76 0.51 -32.88
N VAL A 137 9.03 0.50 -31.76
CA VAL A 137 9.59 0.08 -30.47
C VAL A 137 9.89 -1.42 -30.48
N ASP A 138 11.14 -1.76 -30.19
CA ASP A 138 11.59 -3.12 -29.95
C ASP A 138 11.20 -3.51 -28.51
N VAL A 139 10.06 -4.20 -28.39
CA VAL A 139 9.46 -4.58 -27.10
C VAL A 139 10.41 -5.45 -26.29
N ASP A 140 11.03 -6.46 -26.91
CA ASP A 140 11.92 -7.39 -26.20
C ASP A 140 13.16 -6.68 -25.64
N LYS A 141 13.78 -5.78 -26.42
CA LYS A 141 14.93 -5.01 -25.93
C LYS A 141 14.54 -3.95 -24.91
N THR A 142 13.36 -3.36 -25.04
CA THR A 142 12.85 -2.41 -24.05
C THR A 142 12.60 -3.12 -22.71
N HIS A 143 11.99 -4.30 -22.74
CA HIS A 143 11.79 -5.14 -21.56
C HIS A 143 13.12 -5.55 -20.92
N GLN A 144 14.11 -5.99 -21.71
CA GLN A 144 15.46 -6.32 -21.21
C GLN A 144 16.15 -5.12 -20.54
N LEU A 145 15.99 -3.91 -21.08
CA LEU A 145 16.49 -2.69 -20.46
C LEU A 145 15.81 -2.43 -19.11
N CYS A 146 14.50 -2.65 -19.01
CA CYS A 146 13.75 -2.51 -17.75
C CYS A 146 14.19 -3.54 -16.69
N GLN A 147 14.48 -4.78 -17.11
CA GLN A 147 15.08 -5.81 -16.24
C GLN A 147 16.47 -5.39 -15.73
N GLU A 148 17.29 -4.78 -16.59
CA GLU A 148 18.61 -4.24 -16.20
C GLU A 148 18.46 -3.12 -15.17
N VAL A 149 17.50 -2.21 -15.35
CA VAL A 149 17.18 -1.14 -14.37
C VAL A 149 16.84 -1.74 -13.01
N TYR A 150 15.98 -2.75 -12.97
CA TYR A 150 15.62 -3.42 -11.71
C TYR A 150 16.84 -4.10 -11.04
N ARG A 151 17.71 -4.74 -11.83
CA ARG A 151 18.95 -5.34 -11.34
C ARG A 151 19.90 -4.30 -10.74
N ILE A 152 20.04 -3.12 -11.36
CA ILE A 152 20.84 -2.02 -10.82
C ILE A 152 20.26 -1.54 -9.49
N TYR A 153 18.94 -1.28 -9.45
CA TYR A 153 18.25 -0.84 -8.24
C TYR A 153 18.40 -1.82 -7.07
N ARG A 154 18.27 -3.12 -7.33
CA ARG A 154 18.40 -4.17 -6.29
C ARG A 154 19.81 -4.40 -5.80
N CYS A 155 20.82 -3.88 -6.48
CA CYS A 155 22.22 -4.13 -6.16
C CYS A 155 22.75 -3.08 -5.18
N SER A 156 23.10 -3.53 -3.97
CA SER A 156 23.60 -2.67 -2.88
C SER A 156 25.06 -2.22 -3.02
N SER A 157 25.71 -2.49 -4.16
CA SER A 157 27.08 -2.02 -4.42
C SER A 157 27.11 -0.49 -4.53
N GLU A 158 28.14 0.16 -3.98
CA GLU A 158 28.37 1.61 -4.13
C GLU A 158 28.37 2.06 -5.61
N ALA A 159 28.80 1.18 -6.52
CA ALA A 159 28.79 1.42 -7.94
C ALA A 159 27.37 1.60 -8.52
N ASN A 160 26.33 1.04 -7.89
CA ASN A 160 24.94 1.09 -8.36
C ASN A 160 24.08 2.09 -7.58
N MET A 161 24.67 2.83 -6.65
CA MET A 161 23.96 3.90 -5.93
C MET A 161 23.54 5.03 -6.89
N PRO A 162 22.42 5.73 -6.63
CA PRO A 162 21.87 6.73 -7.55
C PRO A 162 22.83 7.87 -7.91
N LYS A 163 23.73 8.22 -6.98
CA LYS A 163 24.77 9.25 -7.14
C LYS A 163 26.13 8.70 -7.62
N SER A 164 26.23 7.42 -7.98
CA SER A 164 27.46 6.83 -8.50
C SER A 164 27.73 7.29 -9.94
N GLU A 165 28.98 7.15 -10.41
CA GLU A 165 29.29 7.46 -11.80
C GLU A 165 28.66 6.46 -12.78
N GLN A 166 28.51 5.19 -12.41
CA GLN A 166 27.87 4.20 -13.30
C GLN A 166 26.39 4.50 -13.51
N SER A 167 25.66 4.87 -12.44
CA SER A 167 24.26 5.29 -12.53
C SER A 167 24.12 6.55 -13.40
N ARG A 168 25.04 7.51 -13.29
CA ARG A 168 25.08 8.68 -14.18
C ARG A 168 25.36 8.32 -15.64
N ILE A 169 26.31 7.42 -15.91
CA ILE A 169 26.60 6.92 -17.25
C ILE A 169 25.36 6.24 -17.85
N PHE A 170 24.71 5.37 -17.07
CA PHE A 170 23.48 4.69 -17.47
C PHE A 170 22.41 5.71 -17.87
N ARG A 171 22.12 6.69 -17.00
CA ARG A 171 21.12 7.74 -17.26
C ARG A 171 21.42 8.52 -18.54
N ARG A 172 22.66 9.00 -18.71
CA ARG A 172 23.06 9.76 -19.90
C ARG A 172 22.87 8.97 -21.19
N LYS A 173 23.09 7.65 -21.15
CA LYS A 173 23.01 6.79 -22.32
C LYS A 173 21.56 6.36 -22.62
N HIS A 174 20.84 5.91 -21.61
CA HIS A 174 19.59 5.18 -21.78
C HIS A 174 18.33 5.97 -21.41
N SER A 175 18.44 7.07 -20.66
CA SER A 175 17.28 7.69 -20.01
C SER A 175 17.06 9.14 -20.41
N TRP A 176 15.89 9.66 -20.07
CA TRP A 176 15.63 11.08 -20.05
C TRP A 176 16.41 11.76 -18.93
N ALA A 177 16.78 13.03 -19.12
CA ALA A 177 17.45 13.82 -18.09
C ALA A 177 16.55 13.94 -16.84
N LEU A 178 17.14 13.68 -15.67
CA LEU A 178 16.45 13.65 -14.38
C LEU A 178 16.75 14.93 -13.58
N ILE A 179 15.97 15.22 -12.55
CA ILE A 179 16.24 16.32 -11.62
C ILE A 179 17.69 16.26 -11.10
N GLY A 180 18.42 17.37 -11.24
CA GLY A 180 19.84 17.46 -10.88
C GLY A 180 20.82 17.06 -11.99
N ASP A 181 20.35 16.56 -13.13
CA ASP A 181 21.14 16.38 -14.35
C ASP A 181 21.01 17.65 -15.24
N GLY A 182 22.11 18.40 -15.39
CA GLY A 182 22.11 19.64 -16.19
C GLY A 182 21.17 20.71 -15.62
N ASP A 183 20.32 21.29 -16.47
CA ASP A 183 19.36 22.35 -16.10
C ASP A 183 17.99 21.81 -15.66
N VAL A 184 17.82 20.48 -15.51
CA VAL A 184 16.54 19.89 -15.13
C VAL A 184 16.27 20.09 -13.64
N VAL A 185 15.19 20.80 -13.33
CA VAL A 185 14.79 21.16 -11.95
C VAL A 185 13.46 20.55 -11.51
N GLU A 186 12.72 19.90 -12.41
CA GLU A 186 11.40 19.34 -12.12
C GLU A 186 11.46 17.84 -11.83
N SER A 187 10.79 17.41 -10.77
CA SER A 187 10.60 16.00 -10.42
C SER A 187 9.64 15.32 -11.41
N PRO A 188 9.98 14.13 -11.97
CA PRO A 188 9.08 13.43 -12.89
C PRO A 188 7.84 12.85 -12.18
N ILE A 189 7.98 12.44 -10.92
CA ILE A 189 6.86 11.96 -10.11
C ILE A 189 6.26 13.14 -9.35
N ARG A 190 5.06 13.54 -9.75
CA ARG A 190 4.34 14.66 -9.15
C ARG A 190 3.80 14.29 -7.78
N PHE A 191 3.18 13.12 -7.67
CA PHE A 191 2.44 12.71 -6.49
C PHE A 191 2.60 11.22 -6.23
N MET A 192 2.86 10.87 -4.97
CA MET A 192 2.87 9.49 -4.49
C MET A 192 1.92 9.34 -3.29
N GLY A 193 0.80 8.66 -3.49
CA GLY A 193 -0.20 8.38 -2.45
C GLY A 193 -0.08 6.96 -1.91
N LEU A 194 0.18 6.81 -0.62
CA LEU A 194 0.47 5.53 0.01
C LEU A 194 -0.52 5.25 1.13
N PHE A 195 -1.01 4.02 1.17
CA PHE A 195 -1.85 3.50 2.25
C PHE A 195 -1.08 2.39 2.97
N ASP A 196 -0.72 2.70 4.21
CA ASP A 196 -0.09 1.84 5.20
C ASP A 196 1.03 0.97 4.63
N SER A 197 2.10 1.60 4.14
CA SER A 197 3.29 0.90 3.65
C SER A 197 3.86 0.05 4.78
N VAL A 198 4.00 -1.25 4.57
CA VAL A 198 4.57 -2.19 5.55
C VAL A 198 5.90 -2.74 5.06
N GLY A 199 6.70 -3.27 5.98
CA GLY A 199 7.92 -4.01 5.62
C GLY A 199 9.22 -3.23 5.76
N GLU A 200 9.35 -2.37 6.77
CA GLU A 200 10.65 -1.77 7.16
C GLU A 200 11.74 -2.84 7.37
N ARG A 201 11.34 -4.03 7.83
CA ARG A 201 12.22 -5.19 8.04
C ARG A 201 12.08 -6.25 6.93
N GLY A 202 11.42 -5.89 5.84
CA GLY A 202 10.85 -6.77 4.83
C GLY A 202 9.45 -7.27 5.21
N ILE A 203 8.76 -7.90 4.27
CA ILE A 203 7.47 -8.56 4.48
C ILE A 203 7.71 -10.08 4.49
N PRO A 204 7.17 -10.87 5.44
CA PRO A 204 7.48 -12.28 5.51
C PRO A 204 6.93 -13.03 4.29
N GLU A 205 7.81 -13.73 3.60
CA GLU A 205 7.46 -14.60 2.49
C GLU A 205 7.85 -16.06 2.78
N PHE A 206 6.98 -16.99 2.40
CA PHE A 206 7.29 -18.40 2.41
C PHE A 206 7.80 -18.83 1.03
N ALA A 207 9.12 -18.76 0.81
CA ALA A 207 9.76 -19.27 -0.40
C ALA A 207 9.93 -20.81 -0.32
N GLY A 208 8.80 -21.52 -0.28
CA GLY A 208 8.75 -22.99 -0.32
C GLY A 208 9.79 -23.68 0.59
N ALA A 209 10.51 -24.67 0.05
CA ALA A 209 11.47 -25.49 0.81
C ALA A 209 12.83 -24.82 1.12
N VAL A 210 13.04 -23.54 0.79
CA VAL A 210 14.37 -22.89 0.81
C VAL A 210 14.50 -21.78 1.87
N GLY A 211 13.44 -21.49 2.65
CA GLY A 211 13.48 -20.55 3.77
C GLY A 211 12.62 -19.30 3.55
N VAL A 212 12.73 -18.34 4.47
CA VAL A 212 11.98 -17.07 4.45
C VAL A 212 12.89 -15.99 3.85
N ASP A 213 12.64 -15.58 2.61
CA ASP A 213 13.27 -14.38 2.03
C ASP A 213 12.43 -13.15 2.39
N TRP A 214 13.08 -12.00 2.52
CA TRP A 214 12.46 -10.75 2.97
C TRP A 214 12.79 -9.68 1.93
N PRO A 215 11.91 -9.42 0.93
CA PRO A 215 12.12 -8.31 0.01
C PRO A 215 12.16 -7.01 0.83
N LYS A 216 13.34 -6.36 0.81
CA LYS A 216 13.59 -5.09 1.50
C LYS A 216 13.53 -3.96 0.50
N LEU A 217 13.02 -2.81 0.95
CA LEU A 217 13.21 -1.56 0.22
C LEU A 217 14.71 -1.24 0.27
N HIS A 218 15.27 -0.93 -0.89
CA HIS A 218 16.69 -0.54 -1.00
C HIS A 218 16.87 0.96 -0.75
N ASP A 219 15.80 1.73 -0.98
CA ASP A 219 15.71 3.15 -0.65
C ASP A 219 14.76 3.37 0.53
N HIS A 220 15.33 3.56 1.73
CA HIS A 220 14.57 3.97 2.92
C HIS A 220 14.19 5.45 2.89
N HIS A 221 14.88 6.25 2.08
CA HIS A 221 14.62 7.67 1.89
C HIS A 221 13.96 7.93 0.54
N VAL A 222 12.90 8.73 0.53
CA VAL A 222 12.32 9.22 -0.73
C VAL A 222 13.30 10.20 -1.37
N SER A 223 13.55 10.02 -2.66
CA SER A 223 14.45 10.88 -3.42
C SER A 223 13.76 12.14 -3.95
N SER A 224 14.56 13.05 -4.50
CA SER A 224 14.07 14.28 -5.14
C SER A 224 13.27 14.03 -6.42
N VAL A 225 13.23 12.79 -6.95
CA VAL A 225 12.44 12.46 -8.14
C VAL A 225 10.94 12.44 -7.86
N VAL A 226 10.55 12.41 -6.58
CA VAL A 226 9.17 12.57 -6.11
C VAL A 226 9.00 13.96 -5.54
N SER A 227 8.05 14.73 -6.06
CA SER A 227 7.71 16.06 -5.56
C SER A 227 6.95 15.95 -4.25
N GLU A 228 5.80 15.28 -4.26
CA GLU A 228 4.89 15.20 -3.10
C GLU A 228 4.58 13.76 -2.73
N VAL A 229 4.68 13.44 -1.44
CA VAL A 229 4.34 12.13 -0.88
C VAL A 229 3.29 12.29 0.20
N TYR A 230 2.20 11.55 0.07
CA TYR A 230 1.13 11.46 1.06
C TYR A 230 1.04 10.03 1.56
N HIS A 231 1.25 9.83 2.86
CA HIS A 231 1.25 8.48 3.44
C HIS A 231 0.26 8.41 4.60
N ALA A 232 -0.82 7.64 4.42
CA ALA A 232 -1.75 7.30 5.48
C ALA A 232 -1.22 6.08 6.24
N VAL A 233 -0.97 6.22 7.54
CA VAL A 233 -0.41 5.16 8.38
C VAL A 233 -1.43 4.69 9.41
N SER A 234 -1.56 3.38 9.62
CA SER A 234 -2.45 2.82 10.63
C SER A 234 -1.85 2.96 12.03
N LEU A 235 -2.66 3.44 12.97
CA LEU A 235 -2.25 3.72 14.35
C LEU A 235 -2.47 2.53 15.28
N HIS A 236 -3.53 1.76 15.07
CA HIS A 236 -3.95 0.69 15.97
C HIS A 236 -3.53 -0.70 15.52
N ASP A 237 -2.85 -0.82 14.37
CA ASP A 237 -2.25 -2.09 13.98
C ASP A 237 -1.15 -2.51 14.95
N ARG A 238 -1.10 -3.80 15.25
CA ARG A 238 -0.15 -4.39 16.19
C ARG A 238 0.56 -5.60 15.63
N LEU A 239 0.32 -6.01 14.39
CA LEU A 239 0.97 -7.21 13.90
C LEU A 239 2.47 -6.93 13.76
N TYR A 240 3.30 -7.70 14.45
CA TYR A 240 4.75 -7.48 14.47
C TYR A 240 5.37 -7.57 13.07
N ALA A 241 4.82 -8.43 12.21
CA ALA A 241 5.20 -8.54 10.80
C ALA A 241 4.86 -7.30 9.95
N TYR A 242 3.91 -6.46 10.39
CA TYR A 242 3.41 -5.30 9.65
C TYR A 242 3.77 -3.99 10.35
N GLN A 243 5.00 -3.87 10.83
CA GLN A 243 5.52 -2.57 11.22
C GLN A 243 5.56 -1.62 10.01
N PRO A 244 5.15 -0.36 10.19
CA PRO A 244 5.04 0.59 9.10
C PRO A 244 6.43 0.98 8.61
N CYS A 245 6.59 1.04 7.29
CA CYS A 245 7.77 1.61 6.67
C CYS A 245 7.57 3.12 6.51
N LEU A 246 7.92 3.86 7.56
CA LEU A 246 7.78 5.33 7.60
C LEU A 246 8.64 6.00 6.53
N ILE A 247 8.23 7.20 6.15
CA ILE A 247 8.83 7.93 5.05
C ILE A 247 9.68 9.08 5.59
N SER A 248 10.91 9.15 5.10
CA SER A 248 11.81 10.26 5.36
C SER A 248 12.49 10.70 4.06
N ARG A 249 12.96 11.94 4.02
CA ARG A 249 13.91 12.42 3.03
C ARG A 249 15.26 12.59 3.72
N ASP A 250 16.33 12.31 2.99
CA ASP A 250 17.68 12.62 3.45
C ASP A 250 17.87 14.15 3.35
N THR A 251 17.69 14.83 4.47
CA THR A 251 17.94 16.26 4.59
C THR A 251 19.02 16.43 5.65
N GLU A 252 20.26 16.70 5.22
CA GLU A 252 21.35 17.05 6.14
C GLU A 252 21.00 18.27 7.05
N TYR A 253 19.96 19.06 6.74
CA TYR A 253 19.69 20.36 7.37
C TYR A 253 18.21 20.82 7.54
N GLY A 254 17.17 19.98 7.52
CA GLY A 254 15.81 20.53 7.67
C GLY A 254 14.62 19.58 7.52
N PRO A 255 13.37 20.09 7.59
CA PRO A 255 12.16 19.25 7.56
C PRO A 255 12.02 18.46 6.25
N SER A 256 11.37 17.30 6.33
CA SER A 256 10.99 16.44 5.19
C SER A 256 10.01 17.15 4.24
N TYR A 257 10.50 18.11 3.44
CA TYR A 257 9.69 18.87 2.49
C TYR A 257 8.96 17.95 1.51
N GLY A 258 7.73 18.28 1.17
CA GLY A 258 6.91 17.49 0.25
C GLY A 258 6.60 16.07 0.76
N ILE A 259 6.65 15.83 2.07
CA ILE A 259 6.14 14.62 2.71
C ILE A 259 5.05 15.02 3.70
N THR A 260 3.85 14.49 3.50
CA THR A 260 2.75 14.54 4.45
C THR A 260 2.40 13.12 4.88
N GLU A 261 3.05 12.66 5.94
CA GLU A 261 2.70 11.40 6.60
C GLU A 261 1.69 11.67 7.72
N ARG A 262 0.55 10.98 7.70
CA ARG A 262 -0.51 11.15 8.67
C ARG A 262 -0.98 9.82 9.25
N TRP A 263 -1.02 9.74 10.57
CA TRP A 263 -1.45 8.56 11.32
C TRP A 263 -2.96 8.62 11.56
N PHE A 264 -3.67 7.60 11.10
CA PHE A 264 -5.12 7.47 11.23
C PHE A 264 -5.47 6.32 12.20
N PRO A 265 -6.57 6.47 12.97
CA PRO A 265 -7.06 5.36 13.78
C PRO A 265 -7.49 4.18 12.91
N GLY A 266 -7.40 2.96 13.46
CA GLY A 266 -7.68 1.71 12.77
C GLY A 266 -6.44 0.84 12.59
N THR A 267 -6.66 -0.41 12.18
CA THR A 267 -5.61 -1.37 11.79
C THR A 267 -5.26 -1.23 10.31
N HIS A 268 -4.25 -1.98 9.82
CA HIS A 268 -3.83 -1.98 8.41
C HIS A 268 -5.01 -2.19 7.46
N TYR A 269 -5.84 -3.20 7.72
CA TYR A 269 -6.98 -3.51 6.86
C TYR A 269 -8.09 -2.48 6.93
N ASP A 270 -8.22 -1.72 8.03
CA ASP A 270 -9.15 -0.59 8.10
C ASP A 270 -8.68 0.56 7.21
N ILE A 271 -7.40 0.92 7.25
CA ILE A 271 -6.83 2.01 6.42
C ILE A 271 -6.82 1.65 4.94
N CYS A 272 -6.55 0.38 4.62
CA CYS A 272 -6.47 -0.11 3.25
C CYS A 272 -7.82 -0.56 2.65
N ARG A 273 -8.89 -0.62 3.47
CA ARG A 273 -10.22 -1.17 3.13
C ARG A 273 -10.16 -2.63 2.67
N GLN A 274 -9.45 -3.47 3.40
CA GLN A 274 -9.24 -4.87 3.04
C GLN A 274 -10.16 -5.80 3.84
N SER A 275 -10.98 -6.58 3.16
CA SER A 275 -11.67 -7.74 3.71
C SER A 275 -10.96 -9.00 3.27
N PHE A 276 -10.66 -9.89 4.20
CA PHE A 276 -9.93 -11.12 3.89
C PHE A 276 -10.37 -12.29 4.78
N LYS A 277 -10.13 -13.50 4.29
CA LYS A 277 -10.25 -14.75 5.03
C LYS A 277 -8.86 -15.26 5.34
N ILE A 278 -8.63 -15.74 6.56
CA ILE A 278 -7.31 -16.24 7.00
C ILE A 278 -6.93 -17.50 6.24
N VAL A 279 -7.90 -18.35 5.92
CA VAL A 279 -7.70 -19.58 5.15
C VAL A 279 -8.54 -19.52 3.87
N ARG A 280 -7.86 -19.66 2.73
CA ARG A 280 -8.47 -19.76 1.39
C ARG A 280 -8.57 -21.24 0.99
N GLY A 281 -9.78 -21.72 0.66
CA GLY A 281 -10.02 -23.05 0.12
C GLY A 281 -10.65 -24.08 1.07
N VAL A 282 -11.19 -25.16 0.48
CA VAL A 282 -11.67 -26.37 1.18
C VAL A 282 -10.43 -27.17 1.58
N LEU A 283 -10.28 -27.48 2.87
CA LEU A 283 -9.20 -28.34 3.36
C LEU A 283 -9.21 -29.72 2.64
N PRO A 284 -8.09 -30.47 2.66
CA PRO A 284 -7.95 -31.72 1.90
C PRO A 284 -9.14 -32.68 2.11
N GLN A 285 -9.67 -33.24 1.02
CA GLN A 285 -10.82 -34.18 1.00
C GLN A 285 -10.71 -35.32 2.03
N ARG A 286 -9.48 -35.70 2.42
CA ARG A 286 -9.22 -36.72 3.47
C ARG A 286 -9.78 -36.36 4.86
N LEU A 287 -10.14 -35.10 5.11
CA LEU A 287 -10.63 -34.63 6.41
C LEU A 287 -12.11 -34.22 6.39
N GLU A 288 -12.79 -34.23 5.24
CA GLU A 288 -14.20 -33.83 5.09
C GLU A 288 -15.16 -34.67 5.94
N SER A 289 -14.78 -35.89 6.31
CA SER A 289 -15.58 -36.80 7.14
C SER A 289 -15.57 -36.47 8.64
N LEU A 290 -14.67 -35.58 9.09
CA LEU A 290 -14.46 -35.35 10.52
C LEU A 290 -15.38 -34.28 11.12
N LEU A 291 -15.82 -33.29 10.33
CA LEU A 291 -16.64 -32.18 10.82
C LEU A 291 -17.63 -31.67 9.76
N PRO A 292 -18.76 -31.03 10.14
CA PRO A 292 -19.73 -30.50 9.20
C PRO A 292 -19.14 -29.39 8.31
N ALA A 293 -19.59 -29.27 7.05
CA ALA A 293 -19.13 -28.28 6.06
C ALA A 293 -19.00 -26.83 6.59
N TRP A 294 -19.88 -26.40 7.50
CA TRP A 294 -19.83 -25.06 8.09
C TRP A 294 -18.63 -24.83 9.03
N ALA A 295 -18.11 -25.89 9.65
CA ALA A 295 -16.92 -25.81 10.52
C ALA A 295 -15.64 -25.50 9.72
N TRP A 296 -15.68 -25.76 8.42
CA TRP A 296 -14.59 -25.54 7.47
C TRP A 296 -14.60 -24.12 6.85
N SER A 297 -15.66 -23.33 7.08
CA SER A 297 -15.77 -21.98 6.52
C SER A 297 -15.08 -20.93 7.39
N SER A 298 -14.03 -20.29 6.87
CA SER A 298 -13.42 -19.11 7.49
C SER A 298 -14.36 -17.89 7.38
N LYS A 299 -14.58 -17.19 8.50
CA LYS A 299 -15.32 -15.92 8.52
C LYS A 299 -14.43 -14.83 7.89
N ALA A 300 -14.97 -14.07 6.95
CA ALA A 300 -14.27 -12.90 6.41
C ALA A 300 -14.17 -11.80 7.48
N ILE A 301 -12.97 -11.32 7.71
CA ILE A 301 -12.69 -10.14 8.53
C ILE A 301 -13.10 -8.92 7.71
N LYS A 302 -13.90 -8.03 8.30
CA LYS A 302 -14.38 -6.82 7.64
C LYS A 302 -13.68 -5.57 8.20
N PRO A 303 -13.24 -4.66 7.32
CA PRO A 303 -12.67 -3.40 7.75
C PRO A 303 -13.74 -2.47 8.34
N ASN A 304 -13.29 -1.53 9.15
CA ASN A 304 -14.06 -0.41 9.61
C ASN A 304 -14.23 0.62 8.49
N GLU A 305 -15.34 0.56 7.76
CA GLU A 305 -15.57 1.38 6.58
C GLU A 305 -15.62 2.88 6.90
N VAL A 306 -16.01 3.27 8.13
CA VAL A 306 -15.94 4.67 8.59
C VAL A 306 -14.50 5.17 8.55
N LEU A 307 -13.54 4.33 8.98
CA LEU A 307 -12.11 4.66 8.97
C LEU A 307 -11.53 4.58 7.56
N SER A 308 -11.93 3.57 6.79
CA SER A 308 -11.53 3.44 5.39
C SER A 308 -11.96 4.65 4.57
N ASP A 309 -13.22 5.11 4.74
CA ASP A 309 -13.79 6.27 4.05
C ASP A 309 -13.12 7.58 4.50
N LEU A 310 -12.80 7.71 5.79
CA LEU A 310 -12.07 8.85 6.34
C LEU A 310 -10.70 9.01 5.66
N VAL A 311 -9.95 7.92 5.55
CA VAL A 311 -8.63 7.92 4.92
C VAL A 311 -8.75 8.17 3.42
N PHE A 312 -9.70 7.52 2.77
CA PHE A 312 -9.90 7.70 1.32
C PHE A 312 -10.29 9.13 0.99
N LYS A 313 -11.20 9.72 1.77
CA LYS A 313 -11.57 11.15 1.68
C LYS A 313 -10.35 12.04 1.81
N TRP A 314 -9.50 11.82 2.82
CA TRP A 314 -8.26 12.59 2.99
C TRP A 314 -7.33 12.45 1.78
N MET A 315 -7.18 11.25 1.20
CA MET A 315 -6.35 11.06 0.00
C MET A 315 -6.93 11.81 -1.20
N LEU A 316 -8.24 11.77 -1.41
CA LEU A 316 -8.91 12.52 -2.49
C LEU A 316 -8.73 14.05 -2.32
N GLU A 317 -8.79 14.57 -1.10
CA GLU A 317 -8.48 15.99 -0.81
C GLU A 317 -7.03 16.33 -1.14
N CYS A 318 -6.09 15.41 -0.87
CA CYS A 318 -4.68 15.60 -1.22
C CYS A 318 -4.46 15.59 -2.74
N ILE A 319 -5.16 14.71 -3.47
CA ILE A 319 -5.15 14.69 -4.94
C ILE A 319 -5.72 16.00 -5.49
N ASP A 320 -6.87 16.46 -4.97
CA ASP A 320 -7.54 17.69 -5.38
C ASP A 320 -6.63 18.91 -5.32
N ALA A 321 -5.85 19.02 -4.23
CA ALA A 321 -4.89 20.09 -4.02
C ALA A 321 -3.74 20.12 -5.04
N HIS A 322 -3.44 18.99 -5.70
CA HIS A 322 -2.32 18.86 -6.64
C HIS A 322 -2.78 18.78 -8.11
N ASP A 323 -4.03 18.39 -8.36
CA ASP A 323 -4.67 18.32 -9.68
C ASP A 323 -5.83 19.33 -9.85
N PRO A 324 -5.60 20.66 -9.82
CA PRO A 324 -6.64 21.67 -10.07
C PRO A 324 -7.28 21.55 -11.46
N SER A 325 -6.59 20.95 -12.42
CA SER A 325 -7.08 20.69 -13.78
C SER A 325 -8.10 19.55 -13.85
N GLY A 326 -8.11 18.64 -12.87
CA GLY A 326 -8.98 17.46 -12.89
C GLY A 326 -8.60 16.44 -13.98
N LEU A 327 -7.31 16.37 -14.35
CA LEU A 327 -6.82 15.43 -15.37
C LEU A 327 -6.64 14.01 -14.81
N VAL A 328 -6.36 13.89 -13.51
CA VAL A 328 -6.26 12.60 -12.81
C VAL A 328 -7.66 12.07 -12.56
N ILE A 329 -8.51 12.90 -11.93
CA ILE A 329 -9.91 12.60 -11.65
C ILE A 329 -10.75 13.83 -12.04
N PRO A 330 -11.79 13.68 -12.89
CA PRO A 330 -12.68 14.79 -13.21
C PRO A 330 -13.28 15.42 -11.95
N LYS A 331 -13.23 16.76 -11.85
CA LYS A 331 -13.64 17.50 -10.63
C LYS A 331 -15.05 17.20 -10.17
N ASN A 332 -16.01 17.08 -11.09
CA ASN A 332 -17.39 16.77 -10.73
C ASN A 332 -17.50 15.39 -10.06
N THR A 333 -16.81 14.39 -10.60
CA THR A 333 -16.75 13.04 -10.03
C THR A 333 -16.06 13.06 -8.65
N LEU A 334 -14.95 13.79 -8.54
CA LEU A 334 -14.20 13.90 -7.29
C LEU A 334 -15.03 14.54 -6.17
N TYR A 335 -15.68 15.69 -6.43
CA TYR A 335 -16.50 16.36 -5.40
C TYR A 335 -17.75 15.56 -5.03
N HIS A 336 -18.38 14.89 -6.01
CA HIS A 336 -19.49 13.98 -5.72
C HIS A 336 -19.06 12.83 -4.81
N GLU A 337 -17.88 12.23 -5.05
CA GLU A 337 -17.35 11.16 -4.20
C GLU A 337 -16.99 11.68 -2.80
N LEU A 338 -16.38 12.87 -2.69
CA LEU A 338 -16.06 13.50 -1.41
C LEU A 338 -17.31 13.74 -0.54
N ASP A 339 -18.41 14.20 -1.15
CA ASP A 339 -19.68 14.39 -0.46
C ASP A 339 -20.30 13.05 -0.04
N GLY A 340 -20.26 12.05 -0.91
CA GLY A 340 -20.71 10.68 -0.61
C GLY A 340 -19.94 10.06 0.56
N LEU A 341 -18.61 10.23 0.59
CA LEU A 341 -17.76 9.79 1.68
C LEU A 341 -18.08 10.51 2.99
N LYS A 342 -18.28 11.83 2.95
CA LYS A 342 -18.72 12.59 4.15
C LYS A 342 -20.01 12.02 4.71
N TYR A 343 -21.01 11.76 3.87
CA TYR A 343 -22.28 11.17 4.30
C TYR A 343 -22.09 9.77 4.89
N SER A 344 -21.33 8.89 4.24
CA SER A 344 -21.04 7.53 4.72
C SER A 344 -20.37 7.53 6.09
N ILE A 345 -19.36 8.39 6.29
CA ILE A 345 -18.67 8.55 7.57
C ILE A 345 -19.63 8.99 8.67
N LEU A 346 -20.52 9.93 8.38
CA LEU A 346 -21.49 10.48 9.34
C LEU A 346 -22.60 9.48 9.70
N ASP A 347 -22.97 8.59 8.78
CA ASP A 347 -23.95 7.52 9.01
C ASP A 347 -23.42 6.47 10.00
N GLY A 348 -22.12 6.16 9.95
CA GLY A 348 -21.42 5.40 11.00
C GLY A 348 -21.88 3.95 11.19
N LYS A 349 -22.56 3.34 10.21
CA LYS A 349 -23.17 2.01 10.35
C LYS A 349 -22.18 0.85 10.26
N ASN A 350 -21.18 0.94 9.37
CA ASN A 350 -20.29 -0.18 9.06
C ASN A 350 -18.94 -0.04 9.77
N THR A 351 -18.87 -0.50 11.02
CA THR A 351 -17.66 -0.37 11.86
C THR A 351 -16.70 -1.57 11.77
N GLY A 352 -17.03 -2.62 10.99
CA GLY A 352 -16.17 -3.79 10.78
C GLY A 352 -16.11 -4.76 11.96
N ASP A 353 -15.01 -5.49 12.09
CA ASP A 353 -14.75 -6.45 13.19
C ASP A 353 -13.81 -5.91 14.30
N GLY A 354 -13.17 -4.74 14.12
CA GLY A 354 -12.15 -4.23 15.05
C GLY A 354 -10.79 -4.90 14.87
N ASP A 355 -9.84 -4.71 15.79
CA ASP A 355 -8.58 -5.46 15.86
C ASP A 355 -8.85 -6.91 16.24
N VAL A 356 -8.60 -7.82 15.30
CA VAL A 356 -8.88 -9.24 15.45
C VAL A 356 -7.68 -10.04 15.93
N TYR A 357 -6.50 -9.45 16.16
CA TYR A 357 -5.26 -10.22 16.32
C TYR A 357 -5.26 -11.12 17.55
N ASN A 358 -5.83 -10.66 18.67
CA ASN A 358 -5.96 -11.47 19.90
C ASN A 358 -6.95 -12.64 19.74
N HIS A 359 -7.80 -12.59 18.71
CA HIS A 359 -8.86 -13.56 18.43
C HIS A 359 -8.76 -14.11 17.01
N ILE A 360 -7.58 -13.99 16.38
CA ILE A 360 -7.41 -14.27 14.95
C ILE A 360 -7.79 -15.72 14.61
N LEU A 361 -7.57 -16.63 15.56
CA LEU A 361 -7.95 -18.04 15.45
C LEU A 361 -9.46 -18.25 15.33
N GLN A 362 -10.30 -17.36 15.88
CA GLN A 362 -11.77 -17.44 15.74
C GLN A 362 -12.23 -17.25 14.29
N PHE A 363 -11.39 -16.62 13.46
CA PHE A 363 -11.67 -16.37 12.04
C PHE A 363 -11.06 -17.46 11.14
N ALA A 364 -10.26 -18.38 11.69
CA ALA A 364 -9.79 -19.58 11.00
C ALA A 364 -10.88 -20.68 11.00
N PRO A 365 -10.85 -21.63 10.05
CA PRO A 365 -11.65 -22.86 10.14
C PRO A 365 -11.43 -23.50 11.51
N PHE A 366 -12.50 -23.97 12.15
CA PHE A 366 -12.49 -24.50 13.52
C PHE A 366 -12.20 -23.51 14.65
N GLY A 367 -12.29 -22.20 14.47
CA GLY A 367 -11.91 -21.24 15.52
C GLY A 367 -12.54 -21.43 16.92
N ARG A 368 -13.68 -22.13 17.03
CA ARG A 368 -14.29 -22.55 18.30
C ARG A 368 -13.83 -23.92 18.87
N TYR A 369 -13.20 -24.75 18.04
CA TYR A 369 -12.74 -26.11 18.33
C TYR A 369 -11.22 -26.28 18.15
N PHE A 370 -10.52 -25.18 17.88
CA PHE A 370 -9.15 -25.12 17.36
C PHE A 370 -8.10 -25.68 18.33
N ASP A 371 -8.20 -25.31 19.61
CA ASP A 371 -7.30 -25.78 20.67
C ASP A 371 -7.38 -27.30 20.83
N LEU A 372 -8.56 -27.90 20.64
CA LEU A 372 -8.75 -29.34 20.79
C LEU A 372 -8.11 -30.12 19.66
N VAL A 373 -8.25 -29.67 18.41
CA VAL A 373 -7.84 -30.41 17.19
C VAL A 373 -6.34 -30.30 16.93
N LEU A 374 -5.74 -29.12 17.11
CA LEU A 374 -4.30 -28.92 16.89
C LEU A 374 -3.45 -29.43 18.05
N SER A 375 -3.94 -29.39 19.30
CA SER A 375 -3.22 -29.99 20.42
C SER A 375 -3.20 -31.53 20.35
N THR A 376 -4.27 -32.15 19.84
CA THR A 376 -4.27 -33.60 19.55
C THR A 376 -3.39 -33.96 18.34
N ALA A 377 -3.35 -33.11 17.30
CA ALA A 377 -2.61 -33.42 16.07
C ALA A 377 -1.12 -33.01 16.10
N PHE A 378 -0.74 -31.93 16.78
CA PHE A 378 0.59 -31.31 16.69
C PHE A 378 1.19 -30.83 18.02
N GLY A 379 0.56 -31.11 19.17
CA GLY A 379 1.05 -30.70 20.49
C GLY A 379 0.84 -29.19 20.79
N LYS A 380 1.58 -28.64 21.77
CA LYS A 380 1.52 -27.20 22.14
C LYS A 380 2.12 -26.31 21.04
N TRP A 381 1.32 -26.02 20.02
CA TRP A 381 1.78 -25.34 18.80
C TRP A 381 1.97 -23.82 18.95
N GLN A 382 1.34 -23.18 19.96
CA GLN A 382 1.48 -21.75 20.26
C GLN A 382 2.91 -21.35 20.69
N ASP A 383 3.75 -22.31 21.09
CA ASP A 383 5.16 -22.07 21.44
C ASP A 383 6.12 -22.11 20.24
N ASN A 384 5.62 -22.41 19.04
CA ASN A 384 6.42 -22.43 17.82
C ASN A 384 6.95 -21.02 17.49
N GLN A 385 8.26 -20.91 17.26
CA GLN A 385 8.93 -19.65 16.88
C GLN A 385 8.28 -19.00 15.65
N LEU A 386 7.79 -19.79 14.69
CA LEU A 386 7.14 -19.27 13.49
C LEU A 386 5.80 -18.58 13.80
N TYR A 387 5.01 -19.16 14.71
CA TYR A 387 3.75 -18.56 15.15
C TYR A 387 4.00 -17.24 15.90
N LYS A 388 4.97 -17.25 16.83
CA LYS A 388 5.41 -16.05 17.54
C LYS A 388 5.96 -14.99 16.57
N MET A 389 6.64 -15.38 15.49
CA MET A 389 7.14 -14.44 14.48
C MET A 389 6.01 -13.78 13.66
N LEU A 390 5.00 -14.55 13.27
CA LEU A 390 3.93 -14.07 12.38
C LEU A 390 2.78 -13.37 13.12
N PHE A 391 2.46 -13.80 14.33
CA PHE A 391 1.27 -13.35 15.07
C PHE A 391 1.59 -12.62 16.38
N ALA A 392 2.87 -12.38 16.68
CA ALA A 392 3.21 -11.51 17.80
C ALA A 392 2.56 -10.14 17.62
N CYS A 393 1.93 -9.67 18.69
CA CYS A 393 1.32 -8.35 18.73
C CYS A 393 2.27 -7.37 19.43
N ARG A 394 2.66 -6.31 18.73
CA ARG A 394 3.43 -5.18 19.24
C ARG A 394 2.79 -3.88 18.75
N PRO A 395 2.29 -3.01 19.65
CA PRO A 395 1.79 -1.69 19.27
C PRO A 395 2.83 -0.90 18.46
N ARG A 396 2.36 -0.22 17.42
CA ARG A 396 3.21 0.65 16.61
C ARG A 396 3.76 1.82 17.42
N LEU A 397 4.99 2.21 17.13
CA LEU A 397 5.61 3.36 17.74
C LEU A 397 5.41 4.58 16.82
N VAL A 398 4.60 5.53 17.28
CA VAL A 398 4.46 6.82 16.59
C VAL A 398 5.66 7.69 16.96
N PRO A 399 6.37 8.29 15.98
CA PRO A 399 7.47 9.22 16.23
C PRO A 399 7.06 10.39 17.13
N GLU A 400 7.97 10.85 17.99
CA GLU A 400 7.71 11.97 18.90
C GLU A 400 7.69 13.32 18.15
N PHE A 401 8.65 13.50 17.24
CA PHE A 401 8.81 14.73 16.46
C PHE A 401 8.21 14.57 15.07
N ASN A 402 7.56 15.62 14.57
CA ASN A 402 6.99 15.73 13.22
C ASN A 402 5.91 14.69 12.85
N ALA A 403 5.43 13.87 13.79
CA ALA A 403 4.30 12.98 13.54
C ALA A 403 2.98 13.76 13.48
N SER A 404 2.30 13.71 12.34
CA SER A 404 0.93 14.20 12.20
C SER A 404 -0.04 13.08 12.55
N VAL A 405 -0.74 13.20 13.69
CA VAL A 405 -1.76 12.22 14.11
C VAL A 405 -3.14 12.82 13.95
N TYR A 406 -4.05 12.08 13.31
CA TYR A 406 -5.44 12.48 13.17
C TYR A 406 -6.11 12.61 14.54
N ASN A 407 -6.70 13.76 14.85
CA ASN A 407 -7.39 13.97 16.13
C ASN A 407 -8.77 13.32 16.14
N TYR A 408 -8.81 11.99 16.18
CA TYR A 408 -10.05 11.22 16.11
C TYR A 408 -10.88 11.26 17.40
N ARG A 409 -10.31 11.73 18.53
CA ARG A 409 -11.00 11.87 19.82
C ARG A 409 -11.66 13.25 20.01
N GLY A 410 -11.31 14.24 19.19
CA GLY A 410 -11.89 15.58 19.22
C GLY A 410 -13.02 15.79 18.21
N PRO A 411 -13.75 16.91 18.30
CA PRO A 411 -14.67 17.36 17.27
C PRO A 411 -13.94 17.61 15.94
N ASP A 412 -14.49 17.10 14.85
CA ASP A 412 -13.93 17.25 13.52
C ASP A 412 -14.69 18.30 12.69
N PRO A 413 -14.08 19.46 12.36
CA PRO A 413 -14.77 20.51 11.62
C PRO A 413 -15.14 20.10 10.20
N ASN A 414 -14.43 19.14 9.60
CA ASN A 414 -14.72 18.65 8.25
C ASN A 414 -15.89 17.65 8.25
N LEU A 415 -16.34 17.21 9.43
CA LEU A 415 -17.43 16.25 9.64
C LEU A 415 -18.46 16.81 10.64
N ASP A 416 -18.79 18.10 10.50
CA ASP A 416 -19.86 18.78 11.24
C ASP A 416 -19.70 18.69 12.77
N GLY A 417 -18.45 18.70 13.24
CA GLY A 417 -18.08 18.61 14.66
C GLY A 417 -18.24 17.21 15.27
N ARG A 418 -18.56 16.19 14.47
CA ARG A 418 -18.71 14.81 14.96
C ARG A 418 -17.34 14.22 15.30
N ILE A 419 -17.34 13.29 16.25
CA ILE A 419 -16.13 12.68 16.78
C ILE A 419 -15.95 11.30 16.13
N ILE A 420 -14.87 11.12 15.36
CA ILE A 420 -14.57 9.85 14.68
C ILE A 420 -14.52 8.66 15.64
N GLN A 421 -13.97 8.83 16.84
CA GLN A 421 -13.93 7.79 17.88
C GLN A 421 -15.32 7.18 18.13
N LYS A 422 -16.37 8.01 18.14
CA LYS A 422 -17.75 7.56 18.35
C LYS A 422 -18.33 6.92 17.10
N LEU A 423 -18.14 7.55 15.94
CA LEU A 423 -18.66 7.07 14.65
C LEU A 423 -18.07 5.71 14.27
N ALA A 424 -16.77 5.52 14.49
CA ALA A 424 -16.05 4.30 14.17
C ALA A 424 -16.05 3.26 15.31
N ASN A 425 -16.77 3.51 16.40
CA ASN A 425 -16.83 2.63 17.58
C ASN A 425 -15.44 2.25 18.15
N LEU A 426 -14.56 3.25 18.29
CA LEU A 426 -13.22 3.08 18.85
C LEU A 426 -13.25 3.16 20.39
N PRO A 427 -12.32 2.50 21.10
CA PRO A 427 -12.30 2.48 22.57
C PRO A 427 -12.11 3.87 23.18
N SER A 428 -12.77 4.11 24.31
CA SER A 428 -12.64 5.34 25.08
C SER A 428 -11.26 5.45 25.74
N SER A 429 -10.75 6.68 25.90
CA SER A 429 -9.53 6.96 26.67
C SER A 429 -9.69 6.70 28.17
N SER A 430 -10.92 6.53 28.66
CA SER A 430 -11.22 6.22 30.06
C SER A 430 -11.21 4.72 30.37
N THR A 431 -10.83 3.88 29.41
CA THR A 431 -10.77 2.43 29.63
C THR A 431 -9.65 2.11 30.63
N ALA A 432 -9.99 1.38 31.69
CA ALA A 432 -8.99 0.96 32.67
C ALA A 432 -7.89 0.11 31.98
N PRO A 433 -6.60 0.27 32.34
CA PRO A 433 -5.51 -0.46 31.68
C PRO A 433 -5.70 -1.98 31.64
N GLU A 434 -6.31 -2.55 32.68
CA GLU A 434 -6.63 -3.97 32.79
C GLU A 434 -7.65 -4.46 31.75
N LYS A 435 -8.56 -3.58 31.31
CA LYS A 435 -9.59 -3.88 30.30
C LYS A 435 -9.15 -3.54 28.88
N GLN A 436 -8.03 -2.82 28.71
CA GLN A 436 -7.52 -2.42 27.41
C GLN A 436 -7.35 -3.59 26.43
N PRO A 437 -6.82 -4.76 26.83
CA PRO A 437 -6.65 -5.92 25.94
C PRO A 437 -7.95 -6.51 25.39
N GLU A 438 -9.07 -6.27 26.08
CA GLU A 438 -10.42 -6.77 25.73
C GLU A 438 -11.21 -5.78 24.87
N THR A 439 -10.64 -4.59 24.62
CA THR A 439 -11.30 -3.60 23.77
C THR A 439 -11.23 -3.99 22.30
N ARG A 440 -12.16 -3.42 21.52
CA ARG A 440 -12.22 -3.56 20.07
C ARG A 440 -10.90 -3.17 19.35
N TYR A 441 -10.13 -2.25 19.93
CA TYR A 441 -8.83 -1.83 19.42
C TYR A 441 -7.84 -1.66 20.60
N PRO A 442 -7.16 -2.75 21.01
CA PRO A 442 -6.38 -2.78 22.24
C PRO A 442 -5.03 -2.04 22.15
N SER A 443 -4.66 -1.51 20.98
CA SER A 443 -3.42 -0.75 20.79
C SER A 443 -3.36 0.48 21.70
N THR A 444 -2.21 0.67 22.33
CA THR A 444 -1.88 1.82 23.20
C THR A 444 -1.06 2.89 22.47
N SER A 445 -0.85 2.75 21.16
CA SER A 445 0.01 3.64 20.36
C SER A 445 -0.35 5.12 20.47
N TYR A 446 -1.64 5.44 20.47
CA TYR A 446 -2.12 6.83 20.57
C TYR A 446 -1.87 7.43 21.95
N ASP A 447 -2.23 6.70 23.02
CA ASP A 447 -2.05 7.17 24.39
C ASP A 447 -0.56 7.29 24.73
N GLY A 448 0.25 6.34 24.28
CA GLY A 448 1.69 6.42 24.39
C GLY A 448 2.28 7.62 23.67
N TRP A 449 1.79 7.96 22.47
CA TRP A 449 2.21 9.17 21.75
C TRP A 449 1.80 10.45 22.47
N LEU A 450 0.56 10.54 22.95
CA LEU A 450 0.09 11.69 23.72
C LEU A 450 0.90 11.95 24.99
N LEU A 451 1.34 10.89 25.68
CA LEU A 451 2.15 11.00 26.90
C LEU A 451 3.59 11.46 26.65
N ARG A 452 4.11 11.26 25.43
CA ARG A 452 5.49 11.64 25.05
C ARG A 452 5.58 13.05 24.44
N ARG A 453 4.44 13.68 24.13
CA ARG A 453 4.32 15.03 23.59
C ARG A 453 4.11 16.04 24.71
#